data_AF-A0A139X204-F1
#
_entry.id   AF-A0A139X204-F1
#
_cell.length_a   1.000
_cell.length_b   1.000
_cell.length_c   1.000
_cell.angle_alpha   90.00
_cell.angle_beta   90.00
_cell.angle_gamma   90.00
#
_symmetry.space_group_name_H-M   'P 1'
#
loop_
_entity.id
_entity.type
_entity.pdbx_description
1 polymer ?
#
loop_
_entity_poly.entity_id
_entity_poly.type
_entity_poly.pdbx_seq_one_letter_code
_entity_poly.pdbx_strand_id
1 'polypeptide(L)'
;METQEILQSLPNLSIRDCLKIAEVALAIIQKEQHSLTKDEQKRVLAAAAKTAIEDYAAGSELIVFSEIEGEDFYDYPEPKI
;
A
#
# COMPACT_ATOMS: atom_id res chain seq x y z
N MET A 1 5.99 -0.31 29.96
CA MET A 1 6.85 -0.90 28.94
C MET A 1 7.05 0.15 27.89
N GLU A 2 8.23 0.75 27.90
CA GLU A 2 8.61 1.84 27.03
C GLU A 2 8.67 1.27 25.61
N THR A 3 8.03 1.87 24.62
CA THR A 3 8.04 1.40 23.21
C THR A 3 9.44 1.01 22.71
N GLN A 4 10.46 1.66 23.27
CA GLN A 4 11.88 1.36 23.14
C GLN A 4 12.25 -0.12 23.39
N GLU A 5 11.75 -0.73 24.47
CA GLU A 5 12.08 -2.11 24.87
C GLU A 5 11.51 -3.13 23.86
N ILE A 6 10.31 -2.86 23.35
CA ILE A 6 9.68 -3.68 22.32
C ILE A 6 10.51 -3.59 21.02
N LEU A 7 10.85 -2.38 20.60
CA LEU A 7 11.65 -2.15 19.39
C LEU A 7 13.06 -2.76 19.48
N GLN A 8 13.70 -2.72 20.64
CA GLN A 8 14.99 -3.36 20.88
C GLN A 8 14.92 -4.89 20.93
N SER A 9 13.73 -5.45 21.20
CA SER A 9 13.51 -6.89 21.27
C SER A 9 13.22 -7.51 19.90
N LEU A 10 12.64 -6.74 18.96
CA LEU A 10 12.30 -7.22 17.60
C LEU A 10 13.46 -7.88 16.85
N PRO A 11 14.70 -7.37 16.87
CA PRO A 11 15.83 -8.02 16.18
C PRO A 11 16.21 -9.38 16.76
N ASN A 12 15.84 -9.65 18.02
CA ASN A 12 16.15 -10.89 18.71
C ASN A 12 15.06 -11.97 18.54
N LEU A 13 13.96 -11.63 17.87
CA LEU A 13 12.85 -12.54 17.62
C LEU A 13 13.01 -13.24 16.27
N SER A 14 12.35 -14.38 16.11
CA SER A 14 12.26 -15.02 14.81
C SER A 14 11.46 -14.15 13.84
N ILE A 15 11.75 -14.26 12.54
CA ILE A 15 11.00 -13.55 11.49
C ILE A 15 9.49 -13.83 11.62
N ARG A 16 9.13 -15.08 11.94
CA ARG A 16 7.73 -15.50 12.15
C ARG A 16 7.07 -14.72 13.29
N ASP A 17 7.76 -14.55 14.41
CA ASP A 17 7.22 -13.83 15.57
C ASP A 17 7.13 -12.33 15.30
N CYS A 18 8.13 -11.76 14.60
CA CYS A 18 8.10 -10.38 14.12
C CYS A 18 6.90 -10.13 13.20
N LEU A 19 6.64 -11.02 12.24
CA LEU A 19 5.48 -10.92 11.35
C LEU A 19 4.17 -10.97 12.14
N LYS A 20 4.07 -11.86 13.13
CA LYS A 20 2.88 -11.97 13.97
C LYS A 20 2.64 -10.72 14.84
N ILE A 21 3.71 -10.11 15.35
CA ILE A 21 3.64 -8.83 16.05
C ILE A 21 3.17 -7.72 15.10
N ALA A 22 3.70 -7.68 13.87
CA ALA A 22 3.31 -6.70 12.86
C ALA A 22 1.82 -6.83 12.48
N GLU A 23 1.32 -8.06 12.29
CA GLU A 23 -0.10 -8.33 12.01
C GLU A 23 -1.01 -7.83 13.12
N VAL A 24 -0.68 -8.14 14.38
CA VAL A 24 -1.47 -7.72 15.54
C VAL A 24 -1.45 -6.19 15.70
N ALA A 25 -0.27 -5.56 15.53
CA ALA A 25 -0.14 -4.11 15.59
C ALA A 25 -0.97 -3.44 14.49
N LEU A 26 -0.93 -3.97 13.27
CA LEU A 26 -1.71 -3.46 12.14
C LEU A 26 -3.22 -3.58 12.39
N ALA A 27 -3.69 -4.71 12.92
CA ALA A 27 -5.10 -4.91 13.24
C ALA A 27 -5.61 -3.91 14.30
N ILE A 28 -4.77 -3.55 15.28
CA ILE A 28 -5.08 -2.52 16.28
C ILE A 28 -5.18 -1.15 15.61
N ILE A 29 -4.21 -0.78 14.77
CA ILE A 29 -4.20 0.49 14.04
C ILE A 29 -5.44 0.63 13.14
N GLN A 30 -5.83 -0.44 12.44
CA GLN A 30 -7.01 -0.44 11.57
C GLN A 30 -8.31 -0.28 12.38
N LYS A 31 -8.38 -0.89 13.57
CA LYS A 31 -9.52 -0.71 14.48
C LYS A 31 -9.61 0.71 15.02
N GLU A 32 -8.48 1.39 15.19
CA GLU A 32 -8.39 2.77 15.68
C GLU A 32 -8.28 3.82 14.57
N GLN A 33 -8.43 3.43 13.30
CA GLN A 33 -8.14 4.28 12.13
C GLN A 33 -8.99 5.57 12.06
N HIS A 34 -10.11 5.62 12.78
CA HIS A 34 -10.94 6.84 12.94
C HIS A 34 -10.34 7.90 13.88
N SER A 35 -9.23 7.60 14.57
CA SER A 35 -8.60 8.46 15.57
C SER A 35 -7.18 8.90 15.21
N LEU A 36 -6.64 8.49 14.05
CA LEU A 36 -5.31 8.87 13.62
C LEU A 36 -5.22 10.37 13.31
N THR A 37 -4.15 10.99 13.79
CA THR A 37 -3.80 12.36 13.41
C THR A 37 -3.38 12.43 11.94
N LYS A 38 -3.43 13.63 11.33
CA LYS A 38 -3.03 13.82 9.93
C LYS A 38 -1.58 13.39 9.66
N ASP A 39 -0.68 13.59 10.62
CA ASP A 39 0.73 13.21 10.48
C ASP A 39 0.92 11.69 10.50
N GLU A 40 0.17 10.97 11.34
CA GLU A 40 0.19 9.51 11.38
C GLU A 40 -0.41 8.91 10.11
N GLN A 41 -1.53 9.47 9.63
CA GLN A 41 -2.10 9.08 8.33
C GLN A 41 -1.08 9.24 7.21
N LYS A 42 -0.35 10.37 7.17
CA LYS A 42 0.68 10.62 6.16
C LYS A 42 1.82 9.59 6.25
N ARG A 43 2.25 9.20 7.44
CA ARG A 43 3.28 8.16 7.63
C ARG A 43 2.80 6.79 7.15
N VAL A 44 1.57 6.41 7.47
CA VAL A 44 0.97 5.14 7.01
C VAL A 44 0.85 5.12 5.47
N LEU A 45 0.35 6.20 4.88
CA LEU A 45 0.26 6.35 3.42
C LEU A 45 1.64 6.27 2.75
N ALA A 46 2.66 6.90 3.32
CA ALA A 46 4.02 6.82 2.79
C ALA A 46 4.61 5.40 2.87
N ALA A 47 4.33 4.67 3.95
CA ALA A 47 4.75 3.28 4.09
C ALA A 47 4.02 2.37 3.08
N ALA A 48 2.70 2.50 2.97
CA ALA A 48 1.90 1.74 2.02
C ALA A 48 2.33 2.01 0.57
N ALA A 49 2.57 3.28 0.22
CA ALA A 49 3.07 3.65 -1.10
C ALA A 49 4.41 2.99 -1.41
N LYS A 50 5.34 2.93 -0.45
CA LYS A 50 6.63 2.24 -0.65
C LYS A 50 6.46 0.76 -0.94
N THR A 51 5.56 0.08 -0.24
CA THR A 51 5.30 -1.34 -0.45
C THR A 51 4.62 -1.58 -1.80
N ALA A 52 3.74 -0.67 -2.24
CA ALA A 52 3.03 -0.77 -3.50
C ALA A 52 3.89 -0.44 -4.73
N ILE A 53 5.07 0.19 -4.58
CA ILE A 53 5.93 0.55 -5.73
C ILE A 53 6.25 -0.66 -6.61
N GLU A 54 6.50 -1.82 -6.01
CA GLU A 54 6.81 -3.05 -6.75
C GLU A 54 5.63 -3.51 -7.62
N ASP A 55 4.40 -3.29 -7.17
CA ASP A 55 3.19 -3.62 -7.92
C ASP A 55 3.05 -2.76 -9.20
N TYR A 56 3.74 -1.61 -9.28
CA TYR A 56 3.78 -0.72 -10.46
C TYR A 56 5.09 -0.83 -11.27
N ALA A 57 5.91 -1.85 -11.03
CA ALA A 57 7.14 -2.07 -11.81
C ALA A 57 6.85 -2.35 -13.28
N ALA A 58 7.81 -2.03 -14.16
CA ALA A 58 7.75 -2.33 -15.60
C ALA A 58 7.39 -3.81 -15.85
N GLY A 59 6.37 -4.08 -16.68
CA GLY A 59 5.84 -5.42 -16.94
C GLY A 59 4.91 -5.99 -15.86
N SER A 60 4.50 -5.23 -14.84
CA SER A 60 3.48 -5.68 -13.89
C SER A 60 2.08 -5.66 -14.51
N GLU A 61 1.17 -6.49 -13.97
CA GLU A 61 -0.23 -6.55 -14.43
C GLU A 61 -0.95 -5.19 -14.28
N LEU A 62 -0.58 -4.39 -13.28
CA LEU A 62 -1.23 -3.09 -13.02
C LEU A 62 -0.93 -2.04 -14.08
N ILE A 63 0.15 -2.20 -14.84
CA ILE A 63 0.58 -1.25 -15.87
C ILE A 63 0.45 -1.83 -17.30
N VAL A 64 -0.19 -2.99 -17.45
CA VAL A 64 -0.34 -3.66 -18.76
C VAL A 64 -1.07 -2.79 -19.78
N PHE A 65 -1.98 -1.93 -19.32
CA PHE A 65 -2.74 -1.01 -20.18
C PHE A 65 -2.03 0.32 -20.43
N SER A 66 -1.01 0.69 -19.64
CA SER A 66 -0.23 1.91 -19.86
C SER A 66 0.78 1.80 -21.00
N GLU A 67 1.06 0.57 -21.47
CA GLU A 67 1.88 0.32 -22.66
C GLU A 67 1.06 0.33 -23.96
N ILE A 68 -0.28 0.39 -23.86
CA ILE A 68 -1.15 0.52 -25.03
C ILE A 68 -1.09 1.99 -25.48
N GLU A 69 -0.30 2.26 -26.51
CA GLU A 69 -0.28 3.55 -27.20
C GLU A 69 -1.63 3.79 -27.88
N GLY A 70 -2.56 4.41 -27.15
CA GLY A 70 -3.82 4.91 -27.66
C GLY A 70 -4.89 3.83 -27.86
N GLU A 71 -6.07 4.06 -27.28
CA GLU A 71 -7.26 3.35 -27.72
C GLU A 71 -7.62 3.83 -29.13
N ASP A 72 -7.65 2.90 -30.10
CA ASP A 72 -8.34 3.11 -31.37
C ASP A 72 -9.85 3.24 -31.08
N PHE A 73 -10.27 4.41 -30.63
CA PHE A 73 -11.69 4.74 -30.50
C PHE A 73 -12.32 4.66 -31.89
N TYR A 74 -13.41 3.91 -32.02
CA TYR A 74 -14.22 3.96 -33.23
C TYR A 74 -14.83 5.36 -33.35
N ASP A 75 -14.45 6.11 -34.38
CA ASP A 75 -15.21 7.27 -34.82
C ASP A 75 -16.60 6.78 -35.25
N TYR A 76 -17.60 6.98 -34.37
CA TYR A 76 -18.98 6.70 -34.71
C TYR A 76 -19.37 7.65 -35.86
N PRO A 77 -19.82 7.13 -37.01
CA PRO A 77 -20.34 8.01 -38.05
C PRO A 77 -21.53 8.76 -37.48
N GLU A 78 -21.47 10.09 -37.53
CA GLU A 78 -22.58 10.93 -37.07
C GLU A 78 -23.89 10.46 -37.73
N PRO A 79 -24.97 10.29 -36.95
CA PRO A 79 -26.25 9.91 -37.52
C PRO A 79 -26.68 10.99 -38.51
N LYS A 80 -26.85 10.59 -39.77
CA LYS A 80 -27.42 11.47 -40.81
C LYS A 80 -28.84 11.85 -40.36
N ILE A 81 -29.00 13.13 -39.98
CA ILE A 81 -30.29 13.77 -39.75
C ILE A 81 -30.99 13.98 -41.10
#